data_AF-A0A970B591-F1
#
_entry.id   AF-A0A970B591-F1
#
_cell.length_a   1.000
_cell.length_b   1.000
_cell.length_c   1.000
_cell.angle_alpha   90.00
_cell.angle_beta   90.00
_cell.angle_gamma   90.00
#
_symmetry.space_group_name_H-M   'P 1'
#
loop_
_entity.id
_entity.type
_entity.pdbx_description
1 polymer ?
#
loop_
_entity_poly.entity_id
_entity_poly.type
_entity_poly.pdbx_seq_one_letter_code
_entity_poly.pdbx_strand_id
1 'polypeptide(L)'
;MKRGNRRRNVAIAGAFFAALVVLGGAQLVLDRSLSARAQGTEAPMFEVDPFWPKPLPNNWVIGSTIGVTVDSRDHVFIIHRPATLQPNEIPAGRKPPVATECCIPAPPVL
;
A
#
# COMPACT_ATOMS: atom_id res chain seq x y z
N MET A 1 -56.60 20.94 -45.40
CA MET A 1 -56.37 20.29 -44.09
C MET A 1 -55.02 19.54 -43.93
N LYS A 2 -54.27 19.18 -45.00
CA LYS A 2 -52.98 18.42 -44.89
C LYS A 2 -51.78 19.18 -44.29
N ARG A 3 -51.78 20.52 -44.28
CA ARG A 3 -50.60 21.35 -43.90
C ARG A 3 -50.31 21.37 -42.39
N GLY A 4 -51.34 21.23 -41.55
CA GLY A 4 -51.19 21.21 -40.09
C GLY A 4 -50.56 19.92 -39.54
N ASN A 5 -50.93 18.77 -40.11
CA ASN A 5 -50.41 17.47 -39.67
C ASN A 5 -48.92 17.30 -39.99
N ARG A 6 -48.44 17.89 -41.10
CA ARG A 6 -47.02 17.87 -41.51
C ARG A 6 -46.13 18.68 -40.57
N ARG A 7 -46.58 19.85 -40.10
CA ARG A 7 -45.84 20.66 -39.11
C ARG A 7 -45.77 19.97 -37.75
N ARG A 8 -46.86 19.33 -37.33
CA ARG A 8 -46.93 18.57 -36.07
C ARG A 8 -45.98 17.36 -36.09
N ASN A 9 -45.93 16.61 -37.19
CA ASN A 9 -45.02 15.47 -37.31
C ASN A 9 -43.54 15.90 -37.32
N VAL A 10 -43.21 17.04 -37.93
CA VAL A 10 -41.85 17.60 -37.89
C VAL A 10 -41.44 18.03 -36.48
N ALA A 11 -42.36 18.66 -35.73
CA ALA A 11 -42.10 19.03 -34.34
C ALA A 11 -41.88 17.79 -33.44
N ILE A 12 -42.68 16.74 -33.63
CA ILE A 12 -42.54 15.47 -32.90
C ILE A 12 -41.19 14.82 -33.22
N ALA A 13 -40.81 14.72 -34.50
CA ALA A 13 -39.52 14.15 -34.90
C ALA A 13 -38.33 14.95 -34.33
N GLY A 14 -38.41 16.29 -34.33
CA GLY A 14 -37.40 17.14 -33.73
C GLY A 14 -37.27 16.93 -32.21
N ALA A 15 -38.39 16.80 -31.50
CA ALA A 15 -38.40 16.52 -30.07
C ALA A 15 -37.80 15.15 -29.75
N PHE A 16 -38.13 14.10 -30.51
CA PHE A 16 -37.53 12.78 -30.37
C PHE A 16 -36.03 12.79 -30.63
N PHE A 17 -35.57 13.49 -31.68
CA PHE A 17 -34.15 13.60 -31.97
C PHE A 17 -33.39 14.33 -30.86
N ALA A 18 -33.93 15.44 -30.34
CA ALA A 18 -33.34 16.16 -29.22
C ALA A 18 -33.26 15.28 -27.96
N ALA A 19 -34.31 14.51 -27.65
CA ALA A 19 -34.32 13.59 -26.52
C ALA A 19 -33.24 12.50 -26.65
N LEU A 20 -33.05 11.93 -27.85
CA LEU A 20 -31.99 10.95 -28.10
C LEU A 20 -30.59 11.54 -27.97
N VAL A 21 -30.37 12.77 -28.42
CA VAL A 21 -29.08 13.47 -28.25
C VAL A 21 -28.78 13.70 -26.76
N VAL A 22 -29.77 14.13 -25.98
CA VAL A 22 -29.61 14.35 -24.53
C VAL A 22 -29.33 13.02 -23.82
N LEU A 23 -30.09 11.96 -24.11
CA LEU A 23 -29.85 10.64 -23.52
C LEU A 23 -28.46 10.09 -23.88
N GLY A 24 -28.06 10.18 -25.16
CA GLY A 24 -26.73 9.72 -25.61
C GLY A 24 -25.60 10.49 -24.96
N GLY A 25 -25.74 11.82 -24.84
CA GLY A 25 -24.78 12.66 -24.12
C GLY A 25 -24.70 12.31 -22.62
N ALA A 26 -25.84 12.07 -21.97
CA ALA A 26 -25.88 11.69 -20.56
C ALA A 26 -25.23 10.32 -20.30
N GLN A 27 -25.45 9.34 -21.18
CA GLN A 27 -24.80 8.02 -21.09
C GLN A 27 -23.26 8.15 -21.17
N LEU A 28 -22.74 8.93 -22.11
CA LEU A 28 -21.30 9.16 -22.25
C LEU A 28 -20.64 9.81 -21.01
N VAL A 29 -21.36 10.73 -20.34
CA VAL A 29 -20.88 11.35 -19.10
C VAL A 29 -20.89 10.34 -17.95
N LEU A 30 -21.94 9.53 -17.86
CA LEU A 30 -22.08 8.55 -16.79
C LEU A 30 -21.03 7.43 -16.89
N ASP A 31 -20.78 6.91 -18.10
CA ASP A 31 -19.78 5.85 -18.33
C ASP A 31 -18.37 6.28 -17.92
N ARG A 32 -17.97 7.52 -18.24
CA ARG A 32 -16.67 8.07 -17.81
C ARG A 32 -16.51 8.09 -16.29
N SER A 33 -17.58 8.42 -15.57
CA SER A 33 -17.55 8.48 -14.10
C SER A 33 -17.47 7.08 -13.47
N LEU A 34 -18.07 6.08 -14.11
CA LEU A 34 -18.05 4.70 -13.66
C LEU A 34 -16.71 4.02 -13.95
N SER A 35 -16.08 4.25 -15.11
CA SER A 35 -14.76 3.69 -15.44
C SER A 35 -13.67 4.13 -14.46
N ALA A 36 -13.68 5.39 -14.04
CA ALA A 36 -12.74 5.91 -13.05
C ALA A 36 -12.94 5.29 -11.64
N ARG A 37 -14.12 4.74 -11.36
CA ARG A 37 -14.46 4.08 -10.10
C ARG A 37 -14.35 2.55 -10.16
N ALA A 38 -14.45 1.98 -11.36
CA ALA A 38 -14.34 0.55 -11.63
C ALA A 38 -12.89 0.05 -11.70
N GLN A 39 -11.94 0.96 -11.98
CA GLN A 39 -10.54 0.74 -11.64
C GLN A 39 -10.41 0.85 -10.12
N GLY A 40 -10.81 -0.20 -9.40
CA GLY A 40 -10.63 -0.29 -7.96
C GLY A 40 -9.18 -0.05 -7.58
N THR A 41 -8.94 0.50 -6.40
CA THR A 41 -7.59 0.67 -5.86
C THR A 41 -6.92 -0.70 -5.75
N GLU A 42 -5.97 -1.00 -6.64
CA GLU A 42 -5.11 -2.16 -6.47
C GLU A 42 -4.25 -1.96 -5.23
N ALA A 43 -4.16 -2.99 -4.39
CA ALA A 43 -3.26 -2.96 -3.25
C ALA A 43 -1.81 -2.92 -3.76
N PRO A 44 -0.90 -2.18 -3.10
CA PRO A 44 0.52 -2.22 -3.45
C PRO A 44 1.05 -3.66 -3.41
N MET A 45 1.85 -4.01 -4.41
CA MET A 45 2.67 -5.23 -4.34
C MET A 45 3.94 -4.94 -3.55
N PHE A 46 4.30 -5.86 -2.65
CA PHE A 46 5.51 -5.77 -1.84
C PHE A 46 6.56 -6.75 -2.36
N GLU A 47 7.81 -6.30 -2.40
CA GLU A 47 8.96 -7.13 -2.71
C GLU A 47 9.85 -7.27 -1.46
N VAL A 48 10.58 -8.38 -1.37
CA VAL A 48 11.52 -8.61 -0.28
C VAL A 48 12.79 -7.79 -0.56
N ASP A 49 13.20 -6.93 0.39
CA ASP A 49 14.51 -6.31 0.38
C ASP A 49 15.52 -7.23 1.10
N PRO A 50 16.45 -7.88 0.37
CA PRO A 50 17.42 -8.79 0.99
C PRO A 50 18.54 -8.07 1.74
N PHE A 51 18.68 -6.75 1.59
CA PHE A 51 19.73 -5.95 2.22
C PHE A 51 19.25 -5.21 3.47
N TRP A 52 18.00 -5.45 3.89
CA TRP A 52 17.42 -4.90 5.10
C TRP A 52 17.21 -5.99 6.17
N PRO A 53 17.49 -5.71 7.46
CA PRO A 53 18.06 -4.47 7.98
C PRO A 53 19.55 -4.33 7.64
N LYS A 54 20.04 -3.09 7.60
CA LYS A 54 21.48 -2.83 7.51
C LYS A 54 22.22 -3.49 8.68
N PRO A 55 23.48 -3.89 8.51
CA PRO A 55 24.29 -4.41 9.62
C PRO A 55 24.21 -3.50 10.83
N LEU A 56 23.82 -4.07 11.98
CA LEU A 56 23.67 -3.30 13.21
C LEU A 56 25.03 -2.83 13.71
N PRO A 57 25.10 -1.65 14.36
CA PRO A 57 26.34 -1.18 14.95
C PRO A 57 26.78 -2.13 16.09
N ASN A 58 28.09 -2.17 16.38
CA ASN A 58 28.65 -2.88 17.53
C ASN A 58 28.50 -4.41 17.54
N ASN A 59 28.42 -5.06 16.37
CA ASN A 59 28.28 -6.51 16.24
C ASN A 59 27.05 -7.05 16.99
N TRP A 60 25.97 -6.27 16.96
CA TRP A 60 24.72 -6.59 17.61
C TRP A 60 23.94 -7.69 16.88
N VAL A 61 23.28 -8.53 17.67
CA VAL A 61 22.29 -9.49 17.21
C VAL A 61 20.98 -9.26 17.94
N ILE A 62 19.88 -9.46 17.21
CA ILE A 62 18.53 -9.36 17.76
C ILE A 62 18.00 -10.77 18.06
N GLY A 63 17.41 -10.92 19.25
CA GLY A 63 16.53 -12.05 19.57
C GLY A 63 15.18 -11.96 18.86
N SER A 64 14.16 -12.64 19.37
CA SER A 64 12.83 -12.66 18.76
C SER A 64 12.21 -11.27 18.77
N THR A 65 11.95 -10.75 17.56
CA THR A 65 11.25 -9.49 17.34
C THR A 65 9.78 -9.63 17.73
N ILE A 66 9.32 -8.71 18.59
CA ILE A 66 7.93 -8.69 19.09
C ILE A 66 7.15 -7.48 18.59
N GLY A 67 7.81 -6.51 17.95
CA GLY A 67 7.16 -5.37 17.32
C GLY A 67 8.11 -4.61 16.41
N VAL A 68 7.54 -4.05 15.34
CA VAL A 68 8.22 -3.11 14.42
C VAL A 68 7.25 -1.96 14.15
N THR A 69 7.75 -0.74 14.21
CA THR A 69 6.96 0.46 13.89
C THR A 69 7.82 1.49 13.16
N VAL A 70 7.17 2.42 12.48
CA VAL A 70 7.83 3.50 11.72
C VAL A 70 7.24 4.83 12.19
N ASP A 71 8.09 5.79 12.56
CA ASP A 71 7.63 7.14 12.93
C ASP A 71 7.34 8.02 11.69
N SER A 72 6.83 9.23 11.92
CA SER A 72 6.54 10.19 10.84
C SER A 72 7.78 10.74 10.13
N ARG A 73 8.99 10.37 10.56
CA ARG A 73 10.27 10.75 9.97
C ARG A 73 10.98 9.55 9.33
N ASP A 74 10.27 8.45 9.10
CA ASP A 74 10.79 7.23 8.48
C ASP A 74 11.87 6.50 9.30
N HIS A 75 11.89 6.69 10.62
CA HIS A 75 12.72 5.85 11.50
C HIS A 75 12.01 4.54 11.81
N VAL A 76 12.70 3.43 11.57
CA VAL A 76 12.22 2.10 11.95
C VAL A 76 12.66 1.80 13.38
N PHE A 77 11.69 1.53 14.25
CA PHE A 77 11.93 1.07 15.61
C PHE A 77 11.64 -0.43 15.72
N ILE A 78 12.53 -1.16 16.38
CA ILE A 78 12.39 -2.61 16.58
C ILE A 78 12.37 -2.90 18.07
N ILE A 79 11.32 -3.58 18.53
CA ILE A 79 11.23 -4.13 19.88
C ILE A 79 11.48 -5.62 19.81
N HIS A 80 12.47 -6.11 20.53
CA HIS A 80 12.84 -7.53 20.53
C HIS A 80 13.15 -8.02 21.96
N ARG A 81 13.25 -9.35 22.13
CA ARG A 81 13.58 -9.99 23.41
C ARG A 81 15.02 -10.51 23.38
N PRO A 82 16.01 -9.81 23.96
CA PRO A 82 17.41 -10.30 23.98
C PRO A 82 17.56 -11.67 24.66
N ALA A 83 16.69 -11.97 25.64
CA ALA A 83 16.74 -13.22 26.40
C ALA A 83 16.38 -14.48 25.60
N THR A 84 15.86 -14.36 24.37
CA THR A 84 15.61 -15.53 23.51
C THR A 84 16.87 -16.02 22.80
N LEU A 85 17.94 -15.22 22.80
CA LEU A 85 19.22 -15.57 22.22
C LEU A 85 19.88 -16.69 23.03
N GLN A 86 20.32 -17.72 22.33
CA GLN A 86 21.05 -18.84 22.87
C GLN A 86 22.51 -18.46 23.10
N PRO A 87 23.21 -19.13 24.05
CA PRO A 87 24.60 -18.80 24.36
C PRO A 87 25.58 -18.91 23.18
N ASN A 88 25.29 -19.73 22.18
CA ASN A 88 26.09 -19.86 20.96
C ASN A 88 25.85 -18.72 19.94
N GLU A 89 24.77 -17.96 20.08
CA GLU A 89 24.44 -16.81 19.21
C GLU A 89 25.09 -15.51 19.70
N ILE A 90 25.50 -15.45 20.98
CA ILE A 90 26.12 -14.28 21.61
C ILE A 90 27.51 -14.56 22.20
N PRO A 91 28.47 -15.13 21.44
CA PRO A 91 29.71 -15.63 22.02
C PRO A 91 30.60 -14.57 22.69
N ALA A 92 30.57 -13.31 22.21
CA ALA A 92 31.25 -12.18 22.83
C ALA A 92 30.50 -11.59 24.03
N GLY A 93 29.18 -11.79 24.12
CA GLY A 93 28.35 -11.33 25.24
C GLY A 93 28.47 -12.18 26.51
N ARG A 94 29.15 -13.34 26.44
CA ARG A 94 29.31 -14.25 27.58
C ARG A 94 30.34 -13.76 28.59
N LYS A 95 30.23 -14.27 29.83
CA LYS A 95 31.18 -14.02 30.92
C LYS A 95 31.67 -15.38 31.49
N PRO A 96 32.91 -15.81 31.20
CA PRO A 96 33.88 -15.20 30.26
C PRO A 96 33.44 -15.34 28.78
N PRO A 97 33.94 -14.48 27.88
CA PRO A 97 33.62 -14.57 26.45
C PRO A 97 34.25 -15.83 25.83
N VAL A 98 33.54 -16.45 24.89
CA VAL A 98 34.01 -17.66 24.19
C VAL A 98 34.61 -17.34 22.80
N ALA A 99 34.29 -16.17 22.24
CA ALA A 99 34.94 -15.57 21.08
C ALA A 99 34.83 -14.04 21.17
N THR A 100 35.77 -13.31 20.56
CA THR A 100 35.84 -11.83 20.66
C THR A 100 35.37 -11.10 19.41
N GLU A 101 35.24 -11.78 18.27
CA GLU A 101 34.94 -11.13 16.98
C GLU A 101 33.46 -10.72 16.87
N CYS A 102 32.57 -11.56 17.40
CA CYS A 102 31.12 -11.35 17.46
C CYS A 102 30.58 -12.34 18.51
N CYS A 103 29.36 -12.23 19.04
CA CYS A 103 28.36 -11.20 18.90
C CYS A 103 27.85 -10.81 20.29
N ILE A 104 27.19 -9.66 20.41
CA ILE A 104 26.56 -9.23 21.66
C ILE A 104 25.06 -8.95 21.46
N PRO A 105 24.21 -9.19 22.46
CA PRO A 105 22.80 -8.83 22.35
C PRO A 105 22.62 -7.33 22.17
N ALA A 106 21.77 -6.94 21.23
CA ALA A 106 21.34 -5.55 21.11
C ALA A 106 20.47 -5.12 22.33
N PRO A 107 20.36 -3.82 22.63
CA PRO A 107 19.37 -3.32 23.58
C PRO A 107 17.94 -3.70 23.16
N PRO A 108 16.99 -3.90 24.09
CA PRO A 108 15.63 -4.37 23.76
C PRO A 108 14.83 -3.52 22.77
N VAL A 109 15.20 -2.24 22.61
CA VAL A 109 14.61 -1.30 21.65
C VAL A 109 15.74 -0.70 20.81
N LEU A 110 15.61 -0.78 19.49
CA LEU A 110 16.47 -0.16 18.49
C LEU A 110 15.74 1.00 17.82
#